data_AF-A0A4Y2S4V9-F1
#
_entry.id   AF-A0A4Y2S4V9-F1
#
_cell.length_a   1.000
_cell.length_b   1.000
_cell.length_c   1.000
_cell.angle_alpha   90.00
_cell.angle_beta   90.00
_cell.angle_gamma   90.00
#
_symmetry.space_group_name_H-M   'P 1'
#
loop_
_entity.id
_entity.type
_entity.pdbx_description
1 polymer ?
#
loop_
_entity_poly.entity_id
_entity_poly.type
_entity_poly.pdbx_seq_one_letter_code
_entity_poly.pdbx_strand_id
1 'polypeptide(L)'
;MNVSRDPSSTFESERIKQYTYDEHENYSFQTSVVDGIVTLGENIADNGGVRNAFKAFRLHLALSGEELNYRKRLPGLSASPEQLFFLGYASIWCANMTHKYAMGFTENDNHSPNKIR
;
A
#
# COMPACT_ATOMS: atom_id res chain seq x y z
N MET A 1 -0.52 33.10 -4.22
CA MET A 1 -0.11 32.86 -2.83
C MET A 1 1.01 31.82 -2.86
N ASN A 2 2.26 32.21 -2.59
CA ASN A 2 3.35 31.25 -2.42
C ASN A 2 3.38 30.85 -0.95
N VAL A 3 2.88 29.66 -0.63
CA VAL A 3 3.05 29.07 0.69
C VAL A 3 4.43 28.43 0.70
N SER A 4 5.42 29.10 1.28
CA SER A 4 6.73 28.49 1.54
C SER A 4 6.54 27.35 2.54
N ARG A 5 6.95 26.14 2.17
CA ARG A 5 6.95 24.99 3.10
C ARG A 5 7.94 25.23 4.22
N ASP A 6 7.53 24.93 5.45
CA ASP A 6 8.41 24.96 6.62
C ASP A 6 9.58 23.97 6.40
N PRO A 7 10.85 24.38 6.59
CA PRO A 7 12.01 23.49 6.51
C PRO A 7 11.84 22.17 7.29
N SER A 8 11.19 22.19 8.45
CA SER A 8 10.92 20.97 9.24
C SER A 8 10.05 19.96 8.47
N SER A 9 9.03 20.45 7.75
CA SER A 9 8.14 19.65 6.92
C SER A 9 8.84 19.05 5.70
N THR A 10 9.88 19.73 5.19
CA THR A 10 10.72 19.22 4.11
C THR A 10 11.56 18.03 4.58
N PHE A 11 12.18 18.12 5.76
CA PHE A 11 12.98 17.01 6.32
C PHE A 11 12.14 15.76 6.59
N GLU A 12 10.93 15.90 7.10
CA GLU A 12 10.03 14.74 7.29
C GLU A 12 9.61 14.12 5.95
N SER A 13 9.31 14.95 4.95
CA SER A 13 9.02 14.48 3.59
C SER A 13 10.20 13.69 3.01
N GLU A 14 11.43 14.16 3.19
CA GLU A 14 12.63 13.46 2.71
C GLU A 14 12.85 12.13 3.43
N ARG A 15 12.61 12.07 4.74
CA ARG A 15 12.69 10.80 5.49
C ARG A 15 11.69 9.76 5.00
N ILE A 16 10.44 10.16 4.75
CA ILE A 16 9.41 9.25 4.23
C ILE A 16 9.83 8.71 2.86
N LYS A 17 10.33 9.59 1.99
CA LYS A 17 10.85 9.19 0.67
C LYS A 17 11.99 8.18 0.78
N GLN A 18 12.99 8.45 1.64
CA GLN A 18 14.12 7.55 1.81
C GLN A 18 13.69 6.19 2.33
N TYR A 19 12.83 6.16 3.35
CA TYR A 19 12.33 4.91 3.92
C TYR A 19 11.56 4.07 2.88
N THR A 20 10.66 4.69 2.12
CA THR A 20 9.90 3.98 1.09
C THR A 20 10.78 3.48 -0.05
N TYR A 21 11.80 4.26 -0.43
CA TYR A 21 12.81 3.79 -1.38
C TYR A 21 13.55 2.55 -0.85
N ASP A 22 14.10 2.62 0.36
CA ASP A 22 14.87 1.52 0.96
C ASP A 22 14.05 0.22 1.11
N GLU A 23 12.74 0.33 1.30
CA GLU A 23 11.82 -0.81 1.42
C GLU A 23 11.56 -1.54 0.08
N HIS A 24 11.54 -0.82 -1.03
CA HIS A 24 11.10 -1.34 -2.34
C HIS A 24 12.27 -1.54 -3.31
N GLU A 25 13.38 -0.83 -3.10
CA GLU A 25 14.58 -0.94 -3.90
C GLU A 25 15.14 -2.36 -3.84
N ASN A 26 15.63 -2.86 -4.99
CA ASN A 26 16.19 -4.20 -5.14
C ASN A 26 15.23 -5.37 -4.86
N TYR A 27 13.92 -5.12 -4.78
CA TYR A 27 12.97 -6.22 -4.72
C TYR A 27 12.97 -6.98 -6.05
N SER A 28 13.23 -8.29 -5.99
CA SER A 28 13.23 -9.14 -7.17
C SER A 28 11.81 -9.63 -7.47
N PHE A 29 11.31 -9.35 -8.66
CA PHE A 29 10.07 -9.91 -9.19
C PHE A 29 10.38 -10.74 -10.42
N GLN A 30 10.31 -12.06 -10.27
CA GLN A 30 10.77 -13.02 -11.28
C GLN A 30 12.26 -12.80 -11.59
N THR A 31 12.61 -12.36 -12.81
CA THR A 31 14.00 -12.07 -13.21
C THR A 31 14.30 -10.57 -13.27
N SER A 32 13.33 -9.70 -12.96
CA SER A 32 13.49 -8.25 -13.02
C SER A 32 13.59 -7.67 -11.61
N VAL A 33 14.37 -6.59 -11.49
CA VAL A 33 14.56 -5.86 -10.24
C VAL A 33 13.70 -4.60 -10.30
N VAL A 34 12.96 -4.33 -9.23
CA VAL A 34 12.18 -3.10 -9.09
C VAL A 34 13.12 -1.92 -8.87
N ASP A 35 12.91 -0.85 -9.63
CA ASP A 35 13.54 0.45 -9.41
C ASP A 35 12.70 1.25 -8.39
N GLY A 36 13.26 1.42 -7.19
CA GLY A 36 12.63 2.12 -6.08
C GLY A 36 12.51 3.62 -6.32
N ILE A 37 13.30 4.22 -7.21
CA ILE A 37 13.20 5.64 -7.57
C ILE A 37 11.99 5.84 -8.49
N VAL A 38 11.85 4.99 -9.51
CA VAL A 38 10.75 5.06 -10.48
C VAL A 38 9.40 4.82 -9.78
N THR A 39 9.35 3.85 -8.86
CA THR A 39 8.11 3.46 -8.17
C THR A 39 7.79 4.28 -6.93
N LEU A 40 8.69 5.17 -6.50
CA LEU A 40 8.60 5.88 -5.22
C LEU A 40 7.28 6.61 -5.00
N GLY A 41 6.79 7.33 -6.02
CA GLY A 41 5.57 8.13 -5.92
C GLY A 41 4.35 7.27 -5.62
N GLU A 42 4.21 6.16 -6.33
CA GLU A 42 3.10 5.21 -6.17
C GLU A 42 3.23 4.41 -4.87
N ASN A 43 4.44 3.99 -4.50
CA ASN A 43 4.68 3.30 -3.22
C ASN A 43 4.32 4.19 -2.02
N ILE A 44 4.59 5.50 -2.09
CA ILE A 44 4.14 6.47 -1.07
C ILE A 44 2.62 6.59 -1.07
N ALA A 45 1.99 6.63 -2.25
CA ALA A 45 0.54 6.73 -2.37
C ALA A 45 -0.16 5.49 -1.79
N ASP A 46 0.32 4.29 -2.07
CA ASP A 46 -0.22 3.03 -1.53
C ASP A 46 -0.12 2.95 -0.01
N ASN A 47 1.09 3.18 0.52
CA ASN A 47 1.34 3.18 1.97
C ASN A 47 0.49 4.24 2.69
N GLY A 48 0.41 5.45 2.13
CA GLY A 48 -0.41 6.53 2.67
C GLY A 48 -1.91 6.21 2.59
N GLY A 49 -2.34 5.66 1.47
CA GLY A 49 -3.73 5.28 1.20
C GLY A 49 -4.23 4.20 2.16
N VAL A 50 -3.52 3.08 2.26
CA VAL A 50 -3.93 1.97 3.14
C VAL A 50 -3.91 2.38 4.61
N ARG A 51 -2.93 3.19 5.04
CA ARG A 51 -2.86 3.71 6.41
C ARG A 51 -4.06 4.60 6.74
N ASN A 52 -4.43 5.50 5.83
CA ASN A 52 -5.57 6.39 6.02
C ASN A 52 -6.90 5.63 5.98
N ALA A 53 -7.05 4.70 5.04
CA ALA A 53 -8.22 3.84 4.93
C ALA A 53 -8.41 2.97 6.18
N PHE A 54 -7.33 2.38 6.72
CA PHE A 54 -7.40 1.59 7.95
C PHE A 54 -7.75 2.44 9.18
N LYS A 55 -7.22 3.68 9.26
CA LYS A 55 -7.61 4.63 10.31
C LYS A 55 -9.10 4.97 10.24
N ALA A 56 -9.61 5.26 9.04
CA ALA A 56 -11.02 5.54 8.82
C ALA A 56 -11.90 4.33 9.16
N PHE A 57 -11.47 3.12 8.79
CA PHE A 57 -12.13 1.87 9.15
C PHE A 57 -12.26 1.71 10.67
N ARG A 58 -11.16 1.89 11.42
CA ARG A 58 -11.21 1.81 12.89
C ARG A 58 -12.11 2.85 13.53
N LEU A 59 -12.11 4.08 13.03
CA LEU A 59 -13.03 5.13 13.48
C LEU A 59 -14.49 4.73 13.22
N HIS A 60 -14.77 4.20 12.03
CA HIS A 60 -16.08 3.68 11.69
C HIS A 60 -16.50 2.56 12.64
N LEU A 61 -15.62 1.62 12.98
CA LEU A 61 -15.94 0.56 13.96
C LEU A 61 -16.28 1.13 15.34
N ALA A 62 -15.53 2.14 15.80
CA ALA A 62 -15.75 2.77 17.10
C ALA A 62 -17.08 3.52 17.18
N LEU A 63 -17.50 4.18 16.09
CA LEU A 63 -18.75 4.95 16.02
C LEU A 63 -20.00 4.07 15.84
N SER A 64 -19.82 2.84 15.36
CA SER A 64 -20.91 1.96 14.91
C SER A 64 -21.59 1.12 16.01
N GLY A 65 -21.13 1.19 17.25
CA GLY A 65 -21.67 0.40 18.37
C GLY A 65 -21.40 -1.11 18.29
N GLU A 66 -21.85 -1.87 19.31
CA GLU A 66 -21.62 -3.33 19.42
C GLU A 66 -22.35 -4.16 18.36
N GLU A 67 -23.48 -3.69 17.83
CA GLU A 67 -24.32 -4.46 16.91
C GLU A 67 -23.59 -4.79 15.58
N LEU A 68 -22.71 -3.89 15.14
CA LEU A 68 -21.85 -4.11 13.98
C LEU A 68 -20.68 -5.07 14.28
N ASN A 69 -20.26 -5.26 15.54
CA ASN A 69 -19.15 -6.16 15.88
C ASN A 69 -19.48 -7.64 15.64
N TYR A 70 -20.74 -8.05 15.82
CA TYR A 70 -21.19 -9.42 15.57
C TYR A 70 -21.26 -9.79 14.07
N ARG A 71 -21.60 -8.82 13.20
CA ARG A 71 -21.73 -9.02 11.74
C ARG A 71 -20.39 -9.03 10.97
N LYS A 72 -19.27 -8.76 11.64
CA LYS A 72 -17.96 -8.59 10.99
C LYS A 72 -17.15 -9.88 10.85
N ARG A 73 -17.65 -11.04 11.29
CA ARG A 73 -17.02 -12.33 11.01
C ARG A 73 -17.69 -12.97 9.80
N LEU A 74 -16.89 -13.30 8.78
CA LEU A 74 -17.39 -14.01 7.61
C LEU A 74 -17.61 -15.49 7.97
N PRO A 75 -18.77 -16.08 7.67
CA PRO A 75 -18.97 -17.52 7.81
C PRO A 75 -17.90 -18.29 7.04
N GLY A 76 -17.26 -19.27 7.68
CA GLY A 76 -16.22 -20.09 7.05
C GLY A 76 -14.82 -19.46 7.03
N LEU A 77 -14.63 -18.23 7.53
CA LEU A 77 -13.32 -17.59 7.63
C LEU A 77 -13.12 -16.97 9.01
N SER A 78 -12.27 -17.61 9.83
CA SER A 78 -11.95 -17.14 11.18
C SER A 78 -10.91 -16.00 11.13
N ALA A 79 -11.36 -14.80 10.77
CA ALA A 79 -10.55 -13.59 10.76
C ALA A 79 -11.25 -12.45 11.52
N SER A 80 -10.47 -11.59 12.17
CA SER A 80 -10.96 -10.36 12.79
C SER A 80 -11.39 -9.36 11.71
N PRO A 81 -12.20 -8.33 12.05
CA PRO A 81 -12.57 -7.29 11.11
C PRO A 81 -11.34 -6.59 10.49
N GLU A 82 -10.29 -6.35 11.29
CA GLU A 82 -9.03 -5.76 10.83
C GLU A 82 -8.26 -6.71 9.90
N GLN A 83 -8.23 -8.01 10.20
CA GLN A 83 -7.63 -9.00 9.31
C GLN A 83 -8.39 -9.06 7.97
N LEU A 84 -9.72 -9.01 8.01
CA LEU A 84 -10.56 -8.96 6.80
C LEU A 84 -10.34 -7.69 5.98
N PHE A 85 -10.08 -6.54 6.63
CA PHE A 85 -9.70 -5.32 5.94
C PHE A 85 -8.43 -5.54 5.09
N PHE A 86 -7.37 -6.09 5.68
CA PHE A 86 -6.11 -6.31 4.97
C PHE A 86 -6.20 -7.44 3.94
N LEU A 87 -7.00 -8.49 4.20
CA LEU A 87 -7.30 -9.51 3.20
C LEU A 87 -8.04 -8.92 2.00
N GLY A 88 -9.03 -8.05 2.24
CA GLY A 88 -9.74 -7.32 1.20
C GLY A 88 -8.79 -6.41 0.39
N TYR A 89 -7.96 -5.61 1.06
CA TYR A 89 -6.94 -4.77 0.43
C TYR A 89 -6.00 -5.59 -0.46
N ALA A 90 -5.39 -6.66 0.08
CA ALA A 90 -4.48 -7.52 -0.68
C ALA A 90 -5.15 -8.21 -1.87
N SER A 91 -6.44 -8.57 -1.73
CA SER A 91 -7.18 -9.24 -2.81
C SER A 91 -7.34 -8.38 -4.08
N ILE A 92 -7.33 -7.05 -3.95
CA ILE A 92 -7.42 -6.11 -5.09
C ILE A 92 -6.19 -6.27 -6.01
N TRP A 93 -5.05 -6.61 -5.42
CA TRP A 93 -3.78 -6.79 -6.13
C TRP A 93 -3.61 -8.20 -6.70
N CYS A 94 -4.51 -9.14 -6.42
CA CYS A 94 -4.42 -10.49 -6.97
C CYS A 94 -4.49 -10.49 -8.50
N ALA A 95 -3.33 -10.64 -9.13
CA ALA A 95 -3.17 -10.85 -10.56
C ALA A 95 -1.97 -11.74 -10.84
N ASN A 96 -1.96 -12.38 -12.00
CA ASN A 96 -0.81 -13.14 -12.47
C ASN A 96 -0.30 -12.57 -13.79
N MET A 97 1.01 -12.55 -13.97
CA MET A 97 1.67 -11.99 -15.14
C MET A 97 2.54 -13.05 -15.81
N THR A 98 2.48 -13.13 -17.14
CA THR A 98 3.47 -13.92 -17.88
C THR A 98 4.84 -13.30 -17.73
N HIS A 99 5.91 -14.10 -17.84
CA HIS A 99 7.27 -13.62 -17.68
C HIS A 99 7.62 -12.43 -18.59
N LYS A 100 7.25 -12.53 -19.87
CA LYS A 100 7.47 -11.45 -20.84
C LYS A 100 6.75 -10.16 -20.43
N TYR A 101 5.52 -10.27 -19.94
CA TYR A 101 4.76 -9.11 -19.50
C TYR A 101 5.33 -8.52 -18.21
N ALA A 102 5.72 -9.37 -17.24
CA ALA A 102 6.34 -8.94 -15.99
C ALA A 102 7.62 -8.12 -16.23
N MET A 103 8.50 -8.59 -17.13
CA MET A 103 9.71 -7.84 -17.50
C MET A 103 9.38 -6.45 -18.06
N GLY A 104 8.50 -6.39 -19.06
CA GLY A 104 8.12 -5.12 -19.67
C GLY A 104 7.37 -4.18 -18.70
N PHE A 105 6.57 -4.73 -17.79
CA PHE A 105 5.90 -3.99 -16.74
C PHE A 105 6.91 -3.35 -15.79
N THR A 106 7.85 -4.14 -15.24
CA THR A 106 8.87 -3.64 -14.32
C THR A 106 9.77 -2.56 -14.94
N GLU A 107 9.99 -2.60 -16.25
CA GLU A 107 10.81 -1.60 -16.95
C GLU A 107 10.08 -0.30 -17.29
N ASN A 108 8.76 -0.32 -17.49
CA ASN A 108 8.01 0.80 -18.09
C ASN A 108 6.89 1.37 -17.21
N ASP A 109 6.44 0.62 -16.20
CA ASP A 109 5.36 1.04 -15.31
C ASP A 109 5.93 1.73 -14.07
N ASN A 110 5.27 2.79 -13.61
CA ASN A 110 5.68 3.53 -12.41
C ASN A 110 5.11 2.93 -11.12
N HIS A 111 4.34 1.84 -11.21
CA HIS A 111 3.87 1.10 -10.05
C HIS A 111 4.76 -0.11 -9.80
N SER A 112 5.00 -0.43 -8.52
CA SER A 112 5.57 -1.72 -8.14
C SER A 112 4.68 -2.87 -8.64
N PRO A 113 5.26 -4.02 -9.04
CA PRO A 113 4.47 -5.21 -9.37
C PRO A 113 3.48 -5.55 -8.25
N ASN A 114 2.27 -5.97 -8.61
CA ASN A 114 1.16 -6.15 -7.66
C ASN A 114 1.51 -6.93 -6.37
N LYS A 115 2.41 -7.91 -6.44
CA LYS A 115 2.83 -8.72 -5.27
C LYS A 115 3.64 -7.93 -4.23
N ILE A 116 4.18 -6.79 -4.63
CA ILE A 116 5.07 -5.93 -3.83
C ILE A 116 4.28 -4.73 -3.24
N ARG A 117 3.03 -4.52 -3.67
CA ARG A 117 2.13 -3.46 -3.18
C ARG A 117 1.27 -3.89 -1.98
#